data_AF-A0A4S8Q914-F1
#
_entry.id   AF-A0A4S8Q914-F1
#
_cell.length_a   1.000
_cell.length_b   1.000
_cell.length_c   1.000
_cell.angle_alpha   90.00
_cell.angle_beta   90.00
_cell.angle_gamma   90.00
#
_symmetry.space_group_name_H-M   'P 1'
#
loop_
_entity.id
_entity.type
_entity.pdbx_description
1 polymer ?
#
loop_
_entity_poly.entity_id
_entity_poly.type
_entity_poly.pdbx_seq_one_letter_code
_entity_poly.pdbx_strand_id
1 'polypeptide(L)'
;MRLHAVIDEAGLPVLGIETIDNRKVQYSWPIGQDRLRLLFVDLIPATIGSITGLQTRCPRLHVSEPLHREWAESQTDHLKSEAIRLWHTTFRHCEG
;
A
#
# COMPACT_ATOMS: atom_id res chain seq x y z
N MET A 1 5.79 -21.85 -12.18
CA MET A 1 5.45 -20.58 -12.88
C MET A 1 6.04 -19.45 -12.04
N ARG A 2 7.17 -18.85 -12.45
CA ARG A 2 7.75 -17.70 -11.74
C ARG A 2 6.87 -16.49 -12.03
N LEU A 3 6.07 -16.06 -11.05
CA LEU A 3 5.50 -14.72 -11.07
C LEU A 3 6.70 -13.75 -11.09
N HIS A 4 6.87 -13.01 -12.19
CA HIS A 4 7.77 -11.87 -12.16
C HIS A 4 7.21 -10.93 -11.09
N ALA A 5 7.93 -10.78 -9.98
CA ALA A 5 7.55 -9.82 -8.96
C ALA A 5 7.55 -8.45 -9.62
N VAL A 6 6.38 -7.81 -9.68
CA VAL A 6 6.29 -6.41 -10.10
C VAL A 6 7.05 -5.60 -9.05
N ILE A 7 8.00 -4.77 -9.50
CA ILE A 7 8.78 -3.89 -8.64
C ILE A 7 8.41 -2.45 -8.92
N ASP A 8 8.41 -1.62 -7.89
CA ASP A 8 8.24 -0.17 -8.04
C ASP A 8 9.53 0.53 -8.48
N GLU A 9 9.45 1.84 -8.71
CA GLU A 9 10.60 2.66 -9.11
C GLU A 9 11.75 2.65 -8.08
N ALA A 10 11.46 2.31 -6.82
CA ALA A 10 12.46 2.15 -5.77
C ALA A 10 12.95 0.70 -5.61
N GLY A 11 12.57 -0.20 -6.52
CA GLY A 11 12.95 -1.61 -6.50
C GLY A 11 12.21 -2.45 -5.45
N LEU A 12 11.11 -1.94 -4.89
CA LEU A 12 10.33 -2.65 -3.87
C LEU A 12 9.27 -3.54 -4.54
N PRO A 13 9.02 -4.75 -4.01
CA PRO A 13 7.90 -5.59 -4.46
C PRO A 13 6.58 -4.85 -4.34
N VAL A 14 5.82 -4.80 -5.43
CA VAL A 14 4.44 -4.32 -5.46
C VAL A 14 3.53 -5.48 -5.09
N LEU A 15 2.75 -5.31 -4.02
CA LEU A 15 1.77 -6.30 -3.59
C LEU A 15 0.44 -6.16 -4.32
N GLY A 16 0.11 -4.95 -4.78
CA GLY A 16 -1.10 -4.68 -5.54
C GLY A 16 -1.21 -3.22 -5.98
N ILE A 17 -2.13 -2.99 -6.91
CA ILE A 17 -2.58 -1.67 -7.35
C ILE A 17 -4.10 -1.68 -7.27
N GLU A 18 -4.68 -0.65 -6.66
CA GLU A 18 -6.13 -0.50 -6.52
C GLU A 18 -6.58 0.88 -7.03
N THR A 19 -7.80 0.99 -7.54
CA THR A 19 -8.37 2.27 -7.94
C THR A 19 -9.32 2.78 -6.86
N ILE A 20 -8.95 3.89 -6.23
CA ILE A 20 -9.73 4.53 -5.17
C ILE A 20 -10.05 5.94 -5.63
N ASP A 21 -11.34 6.28 -5.70
CA ASP A 21 -11.80 7.62 -6.12
C ASP A 21 -11.14 8.08 -7.44
N ASN A 22 -11.18 7.20 -8.45
CA ASN A 22 -10.56 7.38 -9.76
C ASN A 22 -9.03 7.59 -9.77
N ARG A 23 -8.33 7.30 -8.66
CA ARG A 23 -6.87 7.35 -8.58
C ARG A 23 -6.31 5.96 -8.34
N LYS A 24 -5.31 5.57 -9.13
CA LYS A 24 -4.60 4.31 -8.93
C LYS A 24 -3.57 4.46 -7.82
N VAL A 25 -3.72 3.65 -6.77
CA VAL A 25 -2.81 3.56 -5.64
C VAL A 25 -2.08 2.24 -5.69
N GLN A 26 -0.76 2.31 -5.74
CA GLN A 26 0.15 1.19 -5.62
C GLN A 26 0.56 0.97 -4.16
N TYR A 27 0.61 -0.30 -3.77
CA TYR A 27 1.04 -0.75 -2.46
C TYR A 27 2.35 -1.52 -2.58
N SER A 28 3.46 -0.87 -2.25
CA SER A 28 4.79 -1.49 -2.26
C SER A 28 5.19 -1.95 -0.87
N TRP A 29 5.91 -3.06 -0.77
CA TRP A 29 6.41 -3.59 0.49
C TRP A 29 7.91 -3.32 0.67
N PRO A 30 8.31 -2.46 1.62
CA PRO A 30 9.69 -2.41 2.10
C PRO A 30 10.02 -3.74 2.80
N ILE A 31 10.80 -4.58 2.12
CA ILE A 31 11.14 -5.93 2.58
C ILE A 31 11.66 -5.89 4.02
N GLY A 32 11.08 -6.76 4.86
CA GLY A 32 11.43 -6.87 6.28
C GLY A 32 10.71 -5.88 7.21
N GLN A 33 9.78 -5.06 6.71
CA GLN A 33 8.98 -4.14 7.52
C GLN A 33 7.49 -4.54 7.50
N ASP A 34 6.79 -4.46 8.64
CA ASP A 34 5.33 -4.62 8.72
C ASP A 34 4.60 -3.33 8.29
N ARG A 35 4.85 -2.94 7.04
CA ARG A 35 4.42 -1.67 6.46
C ARG A 35 4.22 -1.80 4.96
N LEU A 36 3.22 -1.10 4.42
CA LEU A 36 3.12 -0.83 2.98
C LEU A 36 3.34 0.65 2.70
N ARG A 37 4.11 0.94 1.65
CA ARG A 37 4.28 2.27 1.07
C ARG A 37 3.19 2.48 0.03
N LEU A 38 2.59 3.66 0.05
CA LEU A 38 1.48 4.03 -0.82
C LEU A 38 1.97 5.09 -1.83
N LEU A 39 1.78 4.80 -3.10
CA LEU A 39 2.16 5.65 -4.22
C LEU A 39 0.98 5.80 -5.18
N PHE A 40 0.73 6.99 -5.70
CA PHE A 40 -0.06 7.12 -6.92
C PHE A 40 0.73 6.62 -8.12
N VAL A 41 0.06 5.95 -9.04
CA VAL A 41 0.67 5.50 -10.30
C VAL A 41 0.77 6.64 -11.31
N ASP A 42 -0.23 7.52 -11.34
CA ASP A 42 -0.42 8.49 -12.43
C ASP A 42 -0.31 9.97 -11.97
N LEU A 43 0.18 10.24 -10.74
CA LEU A 43 0.27 11.59 -10.18
C LEU A 43 1.69 11.96 -9.71
N ILE A 44 2.01 13.25 -9.77
CA ILE A 44 3.26 13.82 -9.27
C ILE A 44 2.92 14.92 -8.23
N PRO A 45 3.46 14.87 -7.01
CA PRO A 45 4.32 13.81 -6.47
C PRO A 45 3.57 12.49 -6.32
N ALA A 46 4.23 11.37 -6.57
CA ALA A 46 3.58 10.05 -6.46
C ALA A 46 3.37 9.63 -5.00
N THR A 47 4.23 10.07 -4.07
CA THR A 47 4.20 9.59 -2.69
C THR A 47 2.93 10.05 -1.97
N ILE A 48 2.22 9.12 -1.34
CA ILE A 48 1.10 9.43 -0.42
C ILE A 48 1.60 9.31 1.02
N GLY A 49 2.22 8.17 1.33
CA GLY A 49 2.67 7.83 2.67
C GLY A 49 2.79 6.34 2.89
N SER A 50 2.26 5.86 4.00
CA SER A 50 2.33 4.44 4.35
C SER A 50 1.29 3.96 5.32
N ILE A 51 1.05 2.65 5.31
CA ILE A 51 0.22 1.98 6.31
C ILE A 51 1.08 1.00 7.11
N THR A 52 0.95 1.05 8.44
CA THR A 52 1.65 0.17 9.38
C THR A 52 0.67 -0.61 10.25
N GLY A 53 1.15 -1.66 10.93
CA GLY A 53 0.36 -2.44 11.87
C GLY A 53 -0.64 -3.37 11.17
N LEU A 54 -0.23 -3.91 10.01
CA LEU A 54 -1.05 -4.75 9.13
C LEU A 54 -1.32 -6.13 9.73
N GLN A 55 -0.52 -6.54 10.71
CA GLN A 55 -0.73 -7.74 11.52
C GLN A 55 -1.67 -7.52 12.71
N THR A 56 -2.08 -6.27 12.97
CA THR A 56 -2.90 -5.90 14.12
C THR A 56 -4.34 -5.59 13.71
N ARG A 57 -5.24 -5.44 14.69
CA ARG A 57 -6.61 -4.98 14.46
C ARG A 57 -6.71 -3.47 14.18
N CYS A 58 -5.60 -2.73 14.27
CA CYS A 58 -5.58 -1.27 14.24
C CYS A 58 -4.54 -0.73 13.24
N PRO A 59 -4.69 -0.97 11.93
CA PRO A 59 -3.81 -0.40 10.93
C PRO A 59 -3.86 1.13 10.96
N ARG A 60 -2.70 1.76 10.78
CA ARG A 60 -2.55 3.23 10.81
C ARG A 60 -2.02 3.74 9.48
N LEU A 61 -2.71 4.72 8.92
CA LEU A 61 -2.25 5.49 7.78
C LEU A 61 -1.37 6.65 8.30
N HIS A 62 -0.17 6.76 7.75
CA HIS A 62 0.76 7.86 7.96
C HIS A 62 0.92 8.58 6.62
N VAL A 63 0.27 9.73 6.48
CA VAL A 63 0.41 10.58 5.30
C VAL A 63 1.70 11.39 5.44
N SER A 64 2.61 11.26 4.47
CA SER A 64 3.88 12.00 4.47
C SER A 64 3.90 13.14 3.45
N GLU A 65 3.06 13.10 2.42
CA GLU A 65 2.99 14.11 1.36
C GLU A 65 1.86 15.12 1.63
N PRO A 66 2.17 16.39 1.94
CA PRO A 66 1.15 17.40 2.23
C PRO A 66 0.15 17.62 1.10
N LEU A 67 0.57 17.55 -0.17
CA LEU A 67 -0.30 17.81 -1.32
C LEU A 67 -1.47 16.82 -1.43
N HIS A 68 -1.30 15.60 -0.91
CA HIS A 68 -2.31 14.55 -0.98
C HIS A 68 -3.01 14.30 0.35
N ARG A 69 -2.73 15.10 1.37
CA ARG A 69 -3.21 14.86 2.74
C ARG A 69 -4.72 14.81 2.85
N GLU A 70 -5.41 15.83 2.36
CA GLU A 70 -6.87 15.92 2.45
C GLU A 70 -7.54 14.72 1.76
N TRP A 71 -7.08 14.39 0.56
CA TRP A 71 -7.58 13.23 -0.17
C TRP A 71 -7.30 11.92 0.59
N ALA A 72 -6.06 11.72 1.05
CA ALA A 72 -5.66 10.49 1.75
C ALA A 72 -6.42 10.31 3.06
N GLU A 73 -6.65 11.40 3.80
CA GLU A 73 -7.46 11.40 5.02
C GLU A 73 -8.91 11.04 4.70
N SER A 74 -9.50 11.58 3.63
CA SER A 74 -10.86 11.23 3.18
C SER A 74 -11.01 9.77 2.75
N GLN A 75 -9.93 9.13 2.27
CA GLN A 75 -9.91 7.74 1.80
C GLN A 75 -9.28 6.76 2.79
N THR A 76 -9.06 7.17 4.05
CA THR A 76 -8.31 6.40 5.05
C THR A 76 -8.77 4.95 5.18
N ASP A 77 -10.08 4.72 5.24
CA ASP A 77 -10.64 3.39 5.49
C ASP A 77 -10.53 2.47 4.27
N HIS A 78 -10.68 3.02 3.06
CA HIS A 78 -10.42 2.29 1.81
C HIS A 78 -8.94 1.89 1.71
N LEU A 79 -8.05 2.85 1.95
CA LEU A 79 -6.60 2.61 1.88
C LEU A 79 -6.15 1.52 2.86
N LYS A 80 -6.68 1.56 4.10
CA LYS A 80 -6.40 0.55 5.14
C LYS A 80 -6.97 -0.81 4.83
N SER A 81 -8.24 -0.88 4.42
CA SER A 81 -8.92 -2.14 4.10
C SER A 81 -8.17 -2.88 3.00
N GLU A 82 -7.76 -2.15 1.97
CA GLU A 82 -7.02 -2.72 0.85
C GLU A 82 -5.60 -3.16 1.25
N ALA A 83 -4.91 -2.35 2.05
CA ALA A 83 -3.59 -2.72 2.57
C ALA A 83 -3.63 -4.03 3.39
N ILE A 84 -4.64 -4.20 4.25
CA ILE A 84 -4.85 -5.44 5.02
C ILE A 84 -5.09 -6.61 4.08
N ARG A 85 -5.97 -6.45 3.10
CA ARG A 85 -6.32 -7.50 2.13
C ARG A 85 -5.08 -7.97 1.37
N LEU A 86 -4.29 -7.06 0.82
CA LEU A 86 -3.06 -7.36 0.08
C LEU A 86 -2.03 -8.04 0.98
N TRP A 87 -1.85 -7.54 2.21
CA TRP A 87 -0.92 -8.11 3.17
C TRP A 87 -1.27 -9.55 3.51
N HIS A 88 -2.52 -9.83 3.89
CA HIS A 88 -2.94 -11.19 4.21
C HIS A 88 -2.90 -12.11 2.99
N THR A 89 -3.31 -11.65 1.81
CA THR A 89 -3.27 -12.48 0.59
C THR A 89 -1.82 -12.90 0.25
N THR A 90 -0.86 -12.00 0.46
CA THR A 90 0.56 -12.24 0.17
C THR A 90 1.23 -13.12 1.22
N PHE A 91 0.99 -12.85 2.51
CA PHE A 91 1.78 -13.45 3.60
C PHE A 91 1.05 -14.52 4.43
N ARG A 92 -0.26 -14.74 4.27
CA ARG A 92 -0.98 -15.84 4.98
C ARG A 92 -0.95 -17.20 4.27
N HIS A 93 0.00 -17.46 3.38
CA HIS A 93 0.09 -18.74 2.68
C HIS A 93 0.93 -19.85 3.37
N CYS A 94 1.06 -19.85 4.70
CA CYS A 94 1.78 -20.92 5.41
C CYS A 94 1.15 -21.30 6.77
N GLU A 95 -0.08 -21.83 6.76
CA GLU A 95 -0.55 -22.73 7.83
C GLU A 95 -1.25 -23.93 7.15
N GLY A 96 -0.42 -24.82 6.61
CA GLY A 96 -0.79 -26.13 6.07
C GLY A 96 0.28 -27.14 6.42
#